data_AF-A0A1Q3W4V1-F1
#
_entry.id   AF-A0A1Q3W4V1-F1
#
_cell.length_a   1.000
_cell.length_b   1.000
_cell.length_c   1.000
_cell.angle_alpha   90.00
_cell.angle_beta   90.00
_cell.angle_gamma   90.00
#
_symmetry.space_group_name_H-M   'P 1'
#
loop_
_entity.id
_entity.type
_entity.pdbx_description
1 polymer ?
#
loop_
_entity_poly.entity_id
_entity_poly.type
_entity_poly.pdbx_seq_one_letter_code
_entity_poly.pdbx_strand_id
1 'polypeptide(L)'
;MTNAVEAPTTDRPTVDDRGFALAVYILYIVGFFTGITALIGAIIAYVKAPTATPDLKTHFQFQARTFWIGLLYWCAGGLLLYFGIGLLILIGWLVWTLVRVIKGLIFLNDRRPIANPTSWLFG
;
A
#
# COMPACT_ATOMS: atom_id res chain seq x y z
N MET A 1 6.01 -19.66 -53.11
CA MET A 1 5.51 -18.57 -52.24
C MET A 1 5.41 -19.15 -50.84
N THR A 2 6.43 -18.90 -50.02
CA THR A 2 6.61 -19.48 -48.68
C THR A 2 5.65 -18.78 -47.72
N ASN A 3 4.73 -19.52 -47.11
CA ASN A 3 3.92 -19.02 -46.01
C ASN A 3 4.85 -18.81 -44.82
N ALA A 4 5.14 -17.55 -44.51
CA ALA A 4 5.77 -17.19 -43.25
C ALA A 4 4.76 -17.51 -42.13
N VAL A 5 5.00 -18.60 -41.42
CA VAL A 5 4.34 -18.87 -40.14
C VAL A 5 4.86 -17.80 -39.19
N GLU A 6 4.04 -16.77 -38.96
CA GLU A 6 4.27 -15.80 -37.88
C GLU A 6 4.34 -16.57 -36.56
N ALA A 7 5.53 -16.58 -35.95
CA ALA A 7 5.72 -17.17 -34.64
C ALA A 7 4.79 -16.49 -33.62
N PRO A 8 4.23 -17.22 -32.63
CA PRO A 8 3.44 -16.60 -31.59
C PRO A 8 4.29 -15.52 -30.91
N THR A 9 3.84 -14.27 -30.96
CA THR A 9 4.47 -13.20 -30.19
C THR A 9 4.34 -13.60 -28.73
N THR A 10 5.41 -14.16 -28.16
CA THR A 10 5.47 -14.43 -26.73
C THR A 10 5.26 -13.11 -26.03
N ASP A 11 4.04 -12.91 -25.55
CA ASP A 11 3.65 -11.81 -24.68
C ASP A 11 4.68 -11.78 -23.57
N ARG A 12 5.57 -10.79 -23.62
CA ARG A 12 6.60 -10.63 -22.59
C ARG A 12 5.83 -10.54 -21.27
N PRO A 13 6.21 -11.27 -20.22
CA PRO A 13 5.59 -11.05 -18.93
C PRO A 13 5.92 -9.60 -18.57
N THR A 14 4.95 -8.71 -18.79
CA THR A 14 4.95 -7.40 -18.15
C THR A 14 5.10 -7.74 -16.68
N VAL A 15 6.18 -7.28 -16.05
CA VAL A 15 6.38 -7.51 -14.62
C VAL A 15 5.14 -6.89 -13.98
N ASP A 16 4.20 -7.74 -13.58
CA ASP A 16 2.88 -7.32 -13.12
C ASP A 16 3.10 -6.41 -11.92
N ASP A 17 2.84 -5.10 -12.08
CA ASP A 17 3.06 -4.11 -11.02
C ASP A 17 2.25 -4.44 -9.76
N ARG A 18 1.29 -5.38 -9.86
CA ARG A 18 0.65 -6.03 -8.70
C ARG A 18 1.62 -6.72 -7.76
N GLY A 19 2.70 -7.31 -8.26
CA GLY A 19 3.74 -7.91 -7.43
C GLY A 19 4.36 -6.87 -6.49
N PHE A 20 4.59 -5.65 -6.99
CA PHE A 20 5.07 -4.54 -6.16
C PHE A 20 4.01 -4.03 -5.18
N ALA A 21 2.75 -3.91 -5.61
CA ALA A 21 1.67 -3.47 -4.72
C ALA A 21 1.38 -4.50 -3.60
N LEU A 22 1.43 -5.79 -3.90
CA LEU A 22 1.36 -6.90 -2.94
C LEU A 22 2.57 -6.86 -1.99
N ALA A 23 3.77 -6.65 -2.53
CA ALA A 23 4.99 -6.54 -1.73
C ALA A 23 4.87 -5.40 -0.72
N VAL A 24 4.33 -4.23 -1.09
CA VAL A 24 4.13 -3.11 -0.15
C VAL A 24 3.17 -3.46 0.98
N TYR A 25 2.08 -4.18 0.71
CA TYR A 25 1.17 -4.61 1.77
C TYR A 25 1.82 -5.63 2.71
N ILE A 26 2.57 -6.59 2.18
CA ILE A 26 3.35 -7.54 2.99
C ILE A 26 4.41 -6.79 3.81
N LEU A 27 5.10 -5.81 3.21
CA LEU A 27 6.09 -4.99 3.88
C LEU A 27 5.49 -4.15 5.02
N TYR A 28 4.23 -3.75 4.92
CA TYR A 28 3.54 -3.03 6.01
C TYR A 28 3.14 -3.97 7.15
N ILE A 29 2.72 -5.20 6.84
CA ILE A 29 2.45 -6.23 7.85
C ILE A 29 3.75 -6.62 8.58
N VAL A 30 4.83 -6.83 7.83
CA VAL A 30 6.16 -7.16 8.39
C VAL A 30 6.79 -5.95 9.09
N GLY A 31 6.57 -4.75 8.53
CA GLY A 31 7.17 -3.51 9.00
C GLY A 31 6.51 -2.87 10.21
N PHE A 32 5.39 -3.44 10.62
CA PHE A 32 4.74 -3.20 11.90
C PHE A 32 5.70 -3.30 13.10
N PHE A 33 6.83 -4.01 12.96
CA PHE A 33 7.83 -4.21 14.01
C PHE A 33 9.10 -3.36 13.89
N THR A 34 9.38 -2.74 12.74
CA THR A 34 10.69 -2.09 12.51
C THR A 34 10.64 -0.65 12.00
N GLY A 35 9.48 -0.15 11.53
CA GLY A 35 9.30 1.25 11.07
C GLY A 35 10.02 1.61 9.76
N ILE A 36 11.26 1.17 9.59
CA ILE A 36 12.12 1.37 8.42
C ILE A 36 11.56 0.66 7.19
N THR A 37 11.02 -0.54 7.37
CA THR A 37 10.33 -1.32 6.32
C THR A 37 9.04 -0.65 5.84
N ALA A 38 8.29 0.01 6.73
CA ALA A 38 7.14 0.82 6.32
C ALA A 38 7.57 2.06 5.51
N LEU A 39 8.72 2.66 5.84
CA LEU A 39 9.28 3.76 5.06
C LEU A 39 9.67 3.31 3.64
N ILE A 40 10.31 2.15 3.49
CA ILE A 40 10.63 1.57 2.18
C ILE A 40 9.36 1.39 1.34
N GLY A 41 8.28 0.87 1.93
CA GLY A 41 7.00 0.72 1.22
C GLY A 41 6.40 2.06 0.77
N ALA A 42 6.51 3.12 1.58
CA ALA A 42 6.08 4.46 1.19
C ALA A 42 6.92 5.02 0.02
N ILE A 43 8.24 4.81 0.03
CA ILE A 43 9.13 5.21 -1.07
C ILE A 43 8.70 4.52 -2.37
N ILE A 44 8.49 3.20 -2.34
CA ILE A 44 8.03 2.44 -3.51
C ILE A 44 6.72 3.01 -4.05
N ALA A 45 5.76 3.31 -3.16
CA ALA A 45 4.48 3.89 -3.55
C ALA A 45 4.64 5.24 -4.27
N TYR A 46 5.50 6.15 -3.77
CA TYR A 46 5.77 7.42 -4.44
C TYR A 46 6.49 7.27 -5.78
N VAL A 47 7.44 6.33 -5.87
CA VAL A 47 8.22 6.10 -7.10
C VAL A 47 7.36 5.46 -8.19
N LYS A 48 6.46 4.54 -7.83
CA LYS A 48 5.61 3.83 -8.79
C LYS A 48 4.33 4.56 -9.17
N ALA A 49 3.80 5.44 -8.31
CA ALA A 49 2.55 6.18 -8.58
C ALA A 49 2.52 6.96 -9.91
N PRO A 50 3.60 7.61 -10.39
CA PRO A 50 3.58 8.36 -11.65
C PRO A 50 3.53 7.48 -12.90
N THR A 51 4.08 6.27 -12.85
CA THR A 51 4.18 5.36 -14.01
C THR A 51 3.13 4.24 -14.00
N ALA A 52 2.31 4.16 -12.94
CA ALA A 52 1.29 3.15 -12.78
C ALA A 52 0.03 3.40 -13.63
N THR A 53 -0.70 2.34 -13.95
CA THR A 53 -2.04 2.44 -14.54
C THR A 53 -2.98 3.21 -13.59
N PRO A 54 -4.05 3.85 -14.12
CA PRO A 54 -4.97 4.63 -13.28
C PRO A 54 -5.50 3.85 -12.07
N ASP A 55 -5.78 2.56 -12.23
CA ASP A 55 -6.24 1.70 -11.14
C ASP A 55 -5.19 1.54 -10.05
N LEU A 56 -3.96 1.16 -10.42
CA LEU A 56 -2.84 0.96 -9.48
C LEU A 56 -2.37 2.26 -8.83
N LYS A 57 -2.51 3.39 -9.52
CA LYS A 57 -2.19 4.71 -8.97
C LYS A 57 -3.02 5.01 -7.72
N THR A 58 -4.29 4.59 -7.67
CA THR A 58 -5.13 4.77 -6.48
C THR A 58 -4.61 3.97 -5.28
N HIS A 59 -4.09 2.77 -5.52
CA HIS A 59 -3.46 1.93 -4.49
C HIS A 59 -2.20 2.59 -3.93
N PHE A 60 -1.30 3.05 -4.79
CA PHE A 60 -0.07 3.71 -4.35
C PHE A 60 -0.34 5.00 -3.56
N GLN A 61 -1.31 5.80 -3.98
CA GLN A 61 -1.72 6.99 -3.23
C GLN A 61 -2.29 6.64 -1.85
N PHE A 62 -3.13 5.60 -1.78
CA PHE A 62 -3.72 5.15 -0.51
C PHE A 62 -2.67 4.58 0.45
N GLN A 63 -1.68 3.84 -0.06
CA GLN A 63 -0.54 3.32 0.72
C GLN A 63 0.30 4.46 1.29
N ALA A 64 0.70 5.44 0.46
CA ALA A 64 1.47 6.59 0.90
C ALA A 64 0.75 7.40 1.98
N ARG A 65 -0.58 7.62 1.85
CA ARG A 65 -1.35 8.32 2.89
C ARG A 65 -1.47 7.51 4.18
N THR A 66 -1.61 6.19 4.07
CA THR A 66 -1.69 5.30 5.22
C THR A 66 -0.40 5.36 6.05
N PHE A 67 0.75 5.46 5.40
CA PHE A 67 2.03 5.68 6.07
C PHE A 67 2.06 7.00 6.85
N TRP A 68 1.74 8.14 6.21
CA TRP A 68 1.84 9.44 6.88
C TRP A 68 0.83 9.62 8.02
N ILE A 69 -0.41 9.17 7.84
CA ILE A 69 -1.41 9.18 8.91
C ILE A 69 -1.00 8.23 10.02
N GLY A 70 -0.47 7.05 9.66
CA GLY A 70 0.02 6.09 10.63
C GLY A 70 1.19 6.63 11.46
N LEU A 71 2.16 7.28 10.82
CA LEU A 71 3.29 7.91 11.47
C LEU A 71 2.84 9.02 12.43
N LEU A 72 1.84 9.83 12.05
CA LEU A 72 1.24 10.83 12.92
C LEU A 72 0.66 10.20 14.19
N TYR A 73 -0.19 9.17 14.05
CA TYR A 73 -0.79 8.49 15.19
C TYR A 73 0.24 7.78 16.06
N TRP A 74 1.29 7.20 15.47
CA TRP A 74 2.35 6.54 16.21
C TRP A 74 3.16 7.55 17.03
N CYS A 75 3.57 8.67 16.44
CA CYS A 75 4.25 9.76 17.15
C CYS A 75 3.38 10.38 18.25
N ALA A 76 2.11 10.67 17.94
CA ALA A 76 1.18 11.22 18.92
C ALA A 76 0.91 10.22 20.05
N GLY A 77 0.60 8.97 19.73
CA GLY A 77 0.38 7.91 20.70
C GLY A 77 1.60 7.69 21.59
N GLY A 78 2.81 7.66 21.01
CA GLY A 78 4.07 7.54 21.74
C GLY A 78 4.31 8.71 22.70
N LEU A 79 4.06 9.95 22.28
CA LEU A 79 4.19 11.13 23.14
C LEU A 79 3.15 11.12 24.28
N LEU A 80 1.92 10.71 23.98
CA LEU A 80 0.84 10.65 24.96
C LEU A 80 0.89 9.41 25.87
N LEU A 81 1.82 8.46 25.65
CA LEU A 81 2.02 7.33 26.57
C LEU A 81 2.39 7.80 27.97
N TYR A 82 3.11 8.92 28.08
CA TYR A 82 3.43 9.55 29.36
C TYR A 82 2.18 9.86 30.19
N PHE A 83 1.07 10.22 29.53
CA PHE A 83 -0.21 10.52 30.16
C PHE A 83 -1.16 9.31 30.24
N GLY A 84 -0.69 8.10 29.90
CA GLY A 84 -1.48 6.86 29.90
C GLY A 84 -2.46 6.69 28.72
N ILE A 85 -2.97 7.79 28.15
CA ILE A 85 -3.91 7.76 27.02
C ILE A 85 -3.27 7.30 25.70
N GLY A 86 -1.95 7.43 25.58
CA GLY A 86 -1.20 6.99 24.40
C GLY A 86 -1.45 5.55 24.00
N LEU A 87 -1.69 4.65 24.97
CA LEU A 87 -1.98 3.25 24.69
C LEU A 87 -3.27 3.08 23.87
N LEU A 88 -4.34 3.80 24.20
CA LEU A 88 -5.60 3.73 23.45
C LEU A 88 -5.44 4.26 22.03
N ILE A 89 -4.64 5.32 21.86
CA ILE A 89 -4.32 5.87 20.53
C ILE A 89 -3.55 4.85 19.70
N LEU A 90 -2.56 4.18 20.28
CA LEU A 90 -1.76 3.16 19.58
C LEU A 90 -2.58 1.90 19.23
N ILE A 91 -3.52 1.48 20.09
CA ILE A 91 -4.45 0.39 19.77
C ILE A 91 -5.39 0.79 18.62
N GLY A 92 -5.97 1.99 18.68
CA GLY A 92 -6.81 2.52 17.61
C GLY A 92 -6.05 2.62 16.28
N TRP A 93 -4.82 3.10 16.33
CA TRP A 93 -3.90 3.14 15.19
C TRP A 93 -3.60 1.77 14.60
N LEU A 94 -3.33 0.76 15.44
CA LEU A 94 -3.09 -0.62 15.03
C LEU A 94 -4.30 -1.17 14.25
N VAL A 95 -5.51 -1.06 14.84
CA VAL A 95 -6.75 -1.54 14.21
C VAL A 95 -7.01 -0.80 12.89
N TRP A 96 -6.88 0.53 12.90
CA TRP A 96 -7.08 1.36 11.71
C TRP A 96 -6.12 0.97 10.56
N THR A 97 -4.83 0.77 10.87
CA THR A 97 -3.81 0.38 9.89
C THR A 97 -4.11 -0.99 9.30
N LEU A 98 -4.48 -1.97 10.14
CA LEU A 98 -4.84 -3.32 9.69
C LEU A 98 -6.03 -3.29 8.73
N VAL A 99 -7.11 -2.57 9.08
CA VAL A 99 -8.29 -2.48 8.22
C VAL A 99 -7.94 -1.88 6.86
N ARG A 100 -7.11 -0.82 6.83
CA ARG A 100 -6.68 -0.22 5.56
C ARG A 100 -5.85 -1.16 4.71
N VAL A 101 -4.87 -1.83 5.31
CA VAL A 101 -4.01 -2.79 4.62
C VAL A 101 -4.84 -3.93 4.04
N ILE A 102 -5.74 -4.52 4.83
CA ILE A 102 -6.61 -5.63 4.39
C ILE A 102 -7.54 -5.20 3.26
N LYS A 103 -8.23 -4.06 3.41
CA LYS A 103 -9.12 -3.54 2.35
C LYS A 103 -8.34 -3.27 1.06
N GLY A 104 -7.19 -2.62 1.18
CA GLY A 104 -6.33 -2.35 0.05
C GLY A 104 -5.87 -3.62 -0.69
N LEU A 105 -5.50 -4.66 0.07
CA LEU A 105 -5.15 -5.99 -0.45
C LEU A 105 -6.32 -6.65 -1.20
N ILE A 106 -7.52 -6.64 -0.62
CA ILE A 106 -8.73 -7.22 -1.24
C ILE A 106 -9.03 -6.52 -2.56
N PHE A 107 -9.04 -5.18 -2.57
CA PHE A 107 -9.31 -4.41 -3.79
C PHE A 107 -8.25 -4.62 -4.86
N LEU A 108 -6.98 -4.76 -4.46
CA LEU A 108 -5.89 -5.06 -5.39
C LEU A 108 -6.09 -6.45 -6.02
N ASN A 109 -6.46 -7.45 -5.22
CA ASN A 109 -6.73 -8.81 -5.69
C ASN A 109 -7.94 -8.86 -6.63
N ASP A 110 -8.99 -8.11 -6.31
CA ASP A 110 -10.20 -8.01 -7.11
C ASP A 110 -10.02 -7.15 -8.38
N ARG A 111 -8.81 -6.62 -8.62
CA ARG A 111 -8.48 -5.71 -9.72
C ARG A 111 -9.36 -4.46 -9.75
N ARG A 112 -9.74 -3.96 -8.57
CA ARG A 112 -10.58 -2.77 -8.42
C ARG A 112 -9.72 -1.58 -7.96
N PRO A 113 -9.98 -0.37 -8.47
CA PRO A 113 -9.38 0.84 -7.93
C PRO A 113 -9.95 1.15 -6.54
N ILE A 114 -9.18 1.86 -5.72
CA ILE A 114 -9.67 2.40 -4.45
C ILE A 114 -10.56 3.59 -4.75
N ALA A 115 -11.79 3.58 -4.21
CA ALA A 115 -12.79 4.61 -4.47
C ALA A 115 -12.33 6.01 -4.01
N ASN A 116 -11.83 6.14 -2.78
CA ASN A 116 -11.29 7.38 -2.24
C ASN A 116 -9.88 7.20 -1.67
N PRO A 117 -8.84 7.24 -2.51
CA PRO A 117 -7.46 7.06 -2.07
C PRO A 117 -6.99 8.17 -1.12
N THR A 118 -7.68 9.32 -1.08
CA THR A 118 -7.39 10.46 -0.20
C THR A 118 -8.09 10.41 1.15
N SER A 119 -8.94 9.40 1.40
CA SER A 119 -9.70 9.31 2.65
C SER A 119 -8.78 9.19 3.86
N TRP A 120 -9.29 9.61 5.03
CA TRP A 120 -8.64 9.43 6.33
C TRP A 120 -9.11 8.19 7.09
N LEU A 121 -10.26 7.62 6.72
CA LEU A 121 -10.84 6.44 7.37
C LEU A 121 -10.52 5.14 6.62
N PHE A 122 -11.32 4.72 5.62
CA PHE A 122 -11.20 3.36 5.10
C PHE A 122 -11.13 3.17 3.57
N GLY A 123 -10.90 4.24 2.80
CA GLY A 123 -10.93 4.17 1.34
C GLY A 123 -12.32 4.36 0.76
#